data_AF-A0A8S2LSG4-F1
#
_entry.id   AF-A0A8S2LSG4-F1
#
_cell.length_a   1.000
_cell.length_b   1.000
_cell.length_c   1.000
_cell.angle_alpha   90.00
_cell.angle_beta   90.00
_cell.angle_gamma   90.00
#
_symmetry.space_group_name_H-M   'P 1'
#
loop_
_entity.id
_entity.type
_entity.pdbx_description
1 polymer ?
#
loop_
_entity_poly.entity_id
_entity_poly.type
_entity_poly.pdbx_seq_one_letter_code
_entity_poly.pdbx_strand_id
1 'polypeptide(L)'
;MKPSKMMTEIQVYDFNKNEILSLPSPGESRRFSIILFYVAQCIPSRVHLNYLSKYASTYPSQYNFISINCNQNDIDGLKELTESFTNVQCYTDFSSEDFEYEEKNNETPVHEILSIAGVPLYFILNFSGNFGSLNYPAVISTSSLGHVVWRGRLCTPDQTKYDAAMDHIIAEVSQMPCSAENCDLCSIDESHIEAQLTNVDKNLQSILLQQMKSYENKNRKVESLNRTRRTVSMNQQSIRINDN
;
A
#
# COMPACT_ATOMS: atom_id res chain seq x y z
N MET A 1 15.60 3.16 11.71
CA MET A 1 14.45 2.33 11.26
C MET A 1 13.74 1.80 12.48
N LYS A 2 12.42 2.01 12.61
CA LYS A 2 11.63 1.28 13.62
C LYS A 2 11.58 -0.20 13.19
N PRO A 3 11.65 -1.16 14.13
CA PRO A 3 11.52 -2.57 13.78
C PRO A 3 10.16 -2.79 13.10
N SER A 4 10.17 -3.32 11.88
CA SER A 4 8.94 -3.73 11.19
C SER A 4 8.28 -4.85 11.99
N LYS A 5 6.97 -4.76 12.19
CA LYS A 5 6.22 -5.79 12.92
C LYS A 5 6.31 -7.08 12.11
N MET A 6 6.81 -8.16 12.72
CA MET A 6 6.72 -9.49 12.11
C MET A 6 5.26 -9.77 11.78
N MET A 7 5.04 -10.29 10.57
CA MET A 7 3.73 -10.76 10.18
C MET A 7 3.32 -11.84 11.17
N THR A 8 2.13 -11.73 11.75
CA THR A 8 1.57 -12.85 12.49
C THR A 8 1.49 -14.03 11.53
N GLU A 9 2.04 -15.16 11.93
CA GLU A 9 1.97 -16.42 11.21
C GLU A 9 0.53 -16.66 10.73
N ILE A 10 0.33 -16.82 9.43
CA ILE A 10 -0.97 -17.14 8.86
C ILE A 10 -1.04 -18.63 8.67
N GLN A 11 -1.98 -19.27 9.35
CA GLN A 11 -2.33 -20.66 9.07
C GLN A 11 -3.32 -20.72 7.93
N VAL A 12 -2.90 -21.39 6.86
CA VAL A 12 -3.73 -21.66 5.69
C VAL A 12 -3.90 -23.15 5.47
N TYR A 13 -4.98 -23.55 4.81
CA TYR A 13 -5.19 -24.92 4.38
C TYR A 13 -4.84 -25.08 2.90
N ASP A 14 -3.96 -26.03 2.60
CA ASP A 14 -3.62 -26.44 1.24
C ASP A 14 -4.46 -27.68 0.88
N PHE A 15 -5.42 -27.52 -0.03
CA PHE A 15 -6.26 -28.64 -0.49
C PHE A 15 -5.47 -29.72 -1.20
N ASN A 16 -4.46 -29.32 -1.95
CA ASN A 16 -3.75 -30.21 -2.84
C ASN A 16 -2.93 -31.20 -2.01
N LYS A 17 -2.45 -30.74 -0.87
CA LYS A 17 -1.67 -31.53 0.09
C LYS A 17 -2.51 -32.06 1.26
N ASN A 18 -3.75 -31.60 1.39
CA ASN A 18 -4.61 -31.90 2.54
C ASN A 18 -3.91 -31.62 3.87
N GLU A 19 -3.23 -30.47 3.97
CA GLU A 19 -2.44 -30.09 5.15
C GLU A 19 -2.60 -28.62 5.54
N ILE A 20 -2.28 -28.31 6.79
CA ILE A 20 -2.22 -26.94 7.29
C ILE A 20 -0.80 -26.42 7.09
N LEU A 21 -0.67 -25.30 6.39
CA LEU A 21 0.57 -24.60 6.17
C LEU A 21 0.63 -23.32 7.00
N SER A 22 1.83 -23.00 7.46
CA SER A 22 2.15 -21.73 8.08
C SER A 22 2.84 -20.83 7.07
N LEU A 23 2.23 -19.67 6.81
CA LEU A 23 2.74 -18.70 5.85
C LEU A 23 3.29 -17.44 6.54
N PRO A 24 4.43 -16.91 6.04
CA PRO A 24 5.33 -17.55 5.07
C PRO A 24 6.13 -18.69 5.72
N SER A 25 6.37 -19.79 4.99
CA SER A 25 7.17 -20.93 5.46
C SER A 25 8.61 -20.48 5.76
N PRO A 26 9.10 -20.58 7.01
CA PRO A 26 10.44 -20.15 7.36
C PRO A 26 11.48 -21.07 6.71
N GLY A 27 12.32 -20.51 5.83
CA GLY A 27 13.55 -21.16 5.35
C GLY A 27 13.55 -21.69 3.92
N GLU A 28 12.41 -21.69 3.21
CA GLU A 28 12.34 -22.28 1.87
C GLU A 28 12.62 -21.29 0.73
N SER A 29 12.52 -19.98 0.98
CA SER A 29 12.62 -18.98 -0.06
C SER A 29 13.56 -17.82 0.30
N ARG A 30 14.55 -17.56 -0.56
CA ARG A 30 15.32 -16.29 -0.56
C ARG A 30 14.59 -15.14 -1.26
N ARG A 31 13.37 -15.36 -1.73
CA ARG A 31 12.56 -14.43 -2.52
C ARG A 31 11.48 -13.75 -1.69
N PHE A 32 11.04 -12.59 -2.15
CA PHE A 32 9.83 -11.93 -1.66
C PHE A 32 8.59 -12.76 -2.00
N SER A 33 7.58 -12.68 -1.15
CA SER A 33 6.27 -13.26 -1.43
C SER A 33 5.23 -12.18 -1.68
N ILE A 34 4.42 -12.36 -2.71
CA ILE A 34 3.27 -11.53 -3.06
C ILE A 34 2.03 -12.34 -2.73
N ILE A 35 1.26 -11.84 -1.78
CA ILE A 35 0.10 -12.51 -1.20
C ILE A 35 -1.16 -11.70 -1.55
N LEU A 36 -2.08 -12.30 -2.30
CA LEU A 36 -3.38 -11.72 -2.59
C LEU A 36 -4.45 -12.34 -1.69
N PHE A 37 -5.10 -11.51 -0.90
CA PHE A 37 -6.30 -11.86 -0.16
C PHE A 37 -7.52 -11.48 -1.00
N TYR A 38 -8.38 -12.45 -1.27
CA TYR A 38 -9.49 -12.29 -2.19
C TYR A 38 -10.75 -13.01 -1.70
N VAL A 39 -11.89 -12.63 -2.26
CA VAL A 39 -13.20 -13.25 -2.01
C VAL A 39 -13.71 -13.81 -3.33
N ALA A 40 -13.92 -15.13 -3.42
CA ALA A 40 -14.25 -15.80 -4.69
C ALA A 40 -15.47 -15.20 -5.39
N GLN A 41 -16.51 -14.83 -4.63
CA GLN A 41 -17.77 -14.28 -5.15
C GLN A 41 -17.68 -12.78 -5.52
N CYS A 42 -16.57 -12.11 -5.20
CA CYS A 42 -16.40 -10.68 -5.43
C CYS A 42 -15.76 -10.45 -6.82
N ILE A 43 -16.45 -9.76 -7.72
CA ILE A 43 -15.95 -9.49 -9.09
C ILE A 43 -14.56 -8.84 -9.08
N PRO A 44 -14.31 -7.74 -8.35
CA PRO A 44 -12.95 -7.18 -8.24
C PRO A 44 -11.90 -8.19 -7.77
N SER A 45 -12.24 -9.07 -6.83
CA SER A 45 -11.32 -10.11 -6.35
C SER A 45 -10.94 -11.10 -7.46
N ARG A 46 -11.92 -11.53 -8.27
CA ARG A 46 -11.67 -12.42 -9.42
C ARG A 46 -10.80 -11.74 -10.48
N VAL A 47 -11.05 -10.46 -10.76
CA VAL A 47 -10.24 -9.65 -11.68
C VAL A 47 -8.79 -9.59 -11.22
N HIS A 48 -8.57 -9.24 -9.94
CA HIS A 48 -7.21 -9.16 -9.39
C HIS A 48 -6.52 -10.52 -9.31
N LEU A 49 -7.26 -11.60 -9.07
CA LEU A 49 -6.71 -12.95 -9.11
C LEU A 49 -6.25 -13.32 -10.53
N ASN A 50 -7.03 -12.95 -11.56
CA ASN A 50 -6.62 -13.11 -12.97
C ASN A 50 -5.34 -12.34 -13.25
N TYR A 51 -5.30 -11.06 -12.85
CA TYR A 51 -4.14 -10.21 -13.12
C TYR A 51 -2.89 -10.69 -12.42
N LEU A 52 -3.01 -11.11 -11.15
CA LEU A 52 -1.91 -11.71 -10.40
C LEU A 52 -1.40 -12.98 -11.08
N SER A 53 -2.31 -13.83 -11.57
CA SER A 53 -1.95 -15.11 -12.20
C SER A 53 -1.15 -14.90 -13.49
N LYS A 54 -1.53 -13.89 -14.29
CA LYS A 54 -0.77 -13.48 -15.50
C LYS A 54 0.57 -12.83 -15.16
N TYR A 55 0.63 -12.02 -14.09
CA TYR A 55 1.89 -11.45 -13.63
C TYR A 55 2.84 -12.55 -13.10
N ALA A 56 2.31 -13.51 -12.35
CA ALA A 56 3.06 -14.64 -11.81
C ALA A 56 3.65 -15.54 -12.89
N SER A 57 2.95 -15.75 -14.00
CA SER A 57 3.47 -16.54 -15.14
C SER A 57 4.61 -15.83 -15.88
N THR A 58 4.68 -14.49 -15.79
CA THR A 58 5.78 -13.69 -16.35
C THR A 58 7.02 -13.74 -15.45
N TYR A 59 6.83 -13.83 -14.12
CA TYR A 59 7.91 -13.79 -13.13
C TYR A 59 7.99 -15.01 -12.19
N PRO A 60 7.85 -16.26 -12.68
CA PRO A 60 7.66 -17.43 -11.83
C PRO A 60 8.88 -17.78 -10.96
N SER A 61 10.06 -17.32 -11.36
CA SER A 61 11.33 -17.58 -10.66
C SER A 61 11.83 -16.39 -9.85
N GLN A 62 11.13 -15.26 -9.83
CA GLN A 62 11.59 -14.05 -9.13
C GLN A 62 10.91 -13.89 -7.77
N TYR A 63 9.63 -14.21 -7.70
CA TYR A 63 8.79 -14.02 -6.51
C TYR A 63 8.05 -15.31 -6.16
N ASN A 64 7.57 -15.41 -4.93
CA ASN A 64 6.56 -16.39 -4.58
C ASN A 64 5.19 -15.76 -4.66
N PHE A 65 4.26 -16.41 -5.34
CA PHE A 65 2.90 -15.93 -5.47
C PHE A 65 1.97 -16.81 -4.65
N ILE A 66 1.16 -16.19 -3.82
CA ILE A 66 0.24 -16.86 -2.91
C ILE A 66 -1.11 -16.17 -3.06
N SER A 67 -2.17 -16.95 -3.22
CA SER A 67 -3.52 -16.42 -3.17
C SER A 67 -4.30 -17.08 -2.05
N ILE A 68 -5.00 -16.27 -1.26
CA ILE A 68 -5.73 -16.71 -0.07
C ILE A 68 -7.18 -16.28 -0.22
N ASN A 69 -8.07 -17.26 -0.32
CA ASN A 69 -9.51 -17.04 -0.27
C ASN A 69 -9.93 -16.79 1.19
N CYS A 70 -10.59 -15.66 1.39
CA CYS A 70 -11.08 -15.20 2.68
C CYS A 70 -12.52 -15.63 2.99
N ASN A 71 -13.24 -16.22 2.02
CA ASN A 71 -14.53 -16.85 2.26
C ASN A 71 -14.30 -18.18 2.97
N GLN A 72 -14.60 -18.24 4.27
CA GLN A 72 -14.51 -19.49 5.02
C GLN A 72 -15.49 -20.52 4.45
N ASN A 73 -14.99 -21.74 4.20
CA ASN A 73 -15.77 -22.92 3.82
C ASN A 73 -16.42 -22.90 2.42
N ASP A 74 -16.05 -21.99 1.52
CA ASP A 74 -16.59 -21.92 0.15
C ASP A 74 -15.78 -22.78 -0.84
N ILE A 75 -15.70 -24.09 -0.56
CA ILE A 75 -14.92 -25.05 -1.37
C ILE A 75 -15.48 -25.14 -2.78
N ASP A 76 -16.81 -25.21 -2.90
CA ASP A 76 -17.48 -25.34 -4.20
C ASP A 76 -17.27 -24.08 -5.05
N GLY A 77 -17.35 -22.89 -4.45
CA GLY A 77 -17.03 -21.64 -5.14
C GLY A 77 -15.56 -21.54 -5.59
N LEU A 78 -14.61 -22.19 -4.89
CA LEU A 78 -13.23 -22.30 -5.38
C LEU A 78 -13.09 -23.24 -6.57
N LYS A 79 -13.80 -24.38 -6.57
CA LYS A 79 -13.78 -25.31 -7.70
C LYS A 79 -14.38 -24.64 -8.93
N GLU A 80 -15.55 -24.03 -8.79
CA GLU A 80 -16.21 -23.25 -9.85
C GLU A 80 -15.30 -22.13 -10.36
N LEU A 81 -14.64 -21.40 -9.45
CA LEU A 81 -13.68 -20.38 -9.83
C LEU A 81 -12.55 -20.98 -10.67
N THR A 82 -11.94 -22.07 -10.22
CA THR A 82 -10.85 -22.74 -10.93
C THR A 82 -11.29 -23.21 -12.32
N GLU A 83 -12.47 -23.81 -12.42
CA GLU A 83 -13.09 -24.22 -13.69
C GLU A 83 -13.38 -23.04 -14.61
N SER A 84 -13.80 -21.89 -14.06
CA SER A 84 -14.04 -20.67 -14.84
C SER A 84 -12.74 -20.09 -15.43
N PHE A 85 -11.59 -20.35 -14.80
CA PHE A 85 -10.29 -19.91 -15.30
C PHE A 85 -9.66 -20.87 -16.31
N THR A 86 -9.95 -22.17 -16.23
CA THR A 86 -9.48 -23.17 -17.21
C THR A 86 -10.28 -23.11 -18.51
N ASN A 87 -11.57 -22.78 -18.44
CA ASN A 87 -12.46 -22.74 -19.60
C ASN A 87 -12.51 -21.40 -20.33
N VAL A 88 -11.93 -20.34 -19.78
CA VAL A 88 -12.01 -19.00 -20.38
C VAL A 88 -10.67 -18.59 -20.98
N GLN A 89 -10.62 -18.55 -22.31
CA GLN A 89 -9.69 -17.66 -23.03
C GLN A 89 -10.04 -16.21 -22.65
N CYS A 90 -9.44 -15.74 -21.56
CA CYS A 90 -9.27 -14.34 -21.17
C CYS A 90 -10.53 -13.47 -21.18
N TYR A 91 -11.12 -13.26 -20.00
CA TYR A 91 -11.99 -12.10 -19.72
C TYR A 91 -11.26 -10.79 -20.07
N THR A 92 -11.57 -10.22 -21.23
CA THR A 92 -11.03 -8.93 -21.68
C THR A 92 -12.07 -7.84 -21.81
N ASP A 93 -13.36 -8.10 -21.51
CA ASP A 93 -14.37 -7.05 -21.55
C ASP A 93 -15.31 -7.15 -20.35
N PHE A 94 -15.18 -6.21 -19.41
CA PHE A 94 -16.12 -6.02 -18.30
C PHE A 94 -17.21 -5.00 -18.64
N SER A 95 -17.35 -4.61 -19.91
CA SER A 95 -18.35 -3.62 -20.35
C SER A 95 -19.68 -4.21 -20.81
N SER A 96 -19.83 -5.54 -20.87
CA SER A 96 -21.11 -6.16 -21.25
C SER A 96 -21.84 -6.72 -20.03
N GLU A 97 -22.86 -5.97 -19.59
CA GLU A 97 -24.02 -6.55 -18.93
C GLU A 97 -24.62 -7.59 -19.88
N ASP A 98 -24.43 -8.88 -19.57
CA ASP A 98 -25.24 -10.04 -19.97
C ASP A 98 -24.34 -11.28 -20.02
N PHE A 99 -24.44 -12.13 -19.00
CA PHE A 99 -23.88 -13.48 -19.04
C PHE A 99 -24.91 -14.47 -18.51
N GLU A 100 -25.56 -15.18 -19.44
CA GLU A 100 -26.32 -16.40 -19.15
C GLU A 100 -25.36 -17.58 -19.15
N TYR A 101 -25.42 -18.38 -18.08
CA TYR A 101 -24.54 -19.52 -17.82
C TYR A 101 -25.19 -20.82 -18.33
N GLU A 102 -24.47 -21.59 -19.17
CA GLU A 102 -24.84 -22.96 -19.51
C GLU A 102 -24.08 -23.96 -18.61
N GLU A 103 -24.84 -24.72 -17.83
CA GLU A 103 -24.36 -25.74 -16.92
C GLU A 103 -23.94 -27.00 -17.70
N LYS A 104 -22.67 -27.42 -17.60
CA LYS A 104 -22.20 -28.71 -18.13
C LYS A 104 -21.83 -29.67 -17.01
N ASN A 105 -22.61 -30.73 -16.89
CA ASN A 105 -22.26 -31.93 -16.12
C ASN A 105 -21.20 -32.75 -16.86
N ASN A 106 -20.10 -33.13 -16.20
CA ASN A 106 -19.65 -34.52 -16.10
C ASN A 106 -18.35 -34.66 -15.28
N GLU A 107 -18.29 -35.77 -14.55
CA GLU A 107 -17.35 -36.14 -13.49
C GLU A 107 -15.95 -36.56 -13.99
N THR A 108 -14.93 -36.22 -13.19
CA THR A 108 -13.86 -37.14 -12.71
C THR A 108 -13.12 -36.45 -11.56
N PRO A 109 -12.88 -37.10 -10.40
CA PRO A 109 -12.11 -36.48 -9.33
C PRO A 109 -10.63 -36.66 -9.65
N VAL A 110 -10.11 -35.81 -10.53
CA VAL A 110 -8.67 -35.57 -10.59
C VAL A 110 -8.31 -34.92 -9.25
N HIS A 111 -7.22 -35.37 -8.61
CA HIS A 111 -6.54 -34.56 -7.59
C HIS A 111 -5.94 -33.34 -8.31
N GLU A 112 -6.82 -32.46 -8.76
CA GLU A 112 -6.48 -31.29 -9.54
C GLU A 112 -5.89 -30.28 -8.55
N ILE A 113 -4.63 -29.92 -8.79
CA ILE A 113 -3.96 -28.92 -7.99
C ILE A 113 -4.74 -27.63 -8.20
N LEU A 114 -5.52 -27.20 -7.20
CA LEU A 114 -6.25 -25.93 -7.20
C LEU A 114 -5.22 -24.80 -7.32
N SER A 115 -5.02 -24.37 -8.56
CA SER A 115 -4.10 -23.32 -8.93
C SER A 115 -4.63 -22.63 -10.18
N ILE A 116 -4.44 -21.32 -10.24
CA ILE A 116 -4.77 -20.54 -11.44
C ILE A 116 -3.44 -20.08 -12.04
N ALA A 117 -3.13 -20.56 -13.25
CA ALA A 117 -1.86 -20.34 -13.94
C ALA A 117 -0.61 -20.61 -13.07
N GLY A 118 -0.66 -21.65 -12.22
CA GLY A 118 0.44 -22.02 -11.32
C GLY A 118 0.50 -21.24 -10.01
N VAL A 119 -0.43 -20.30 -9.76
CA VAL A 119 -0.59 -19.66 -8.44
C VAL A 119 -1.45 -20.55 -7.55
N PRO A 120 -0.93 -21.08 -6.43
CA PRO A 120 -1.69 -21.92 -5.52
C PRO A 120 -2.82 -21.14 -4.83
N LEU A 121 -3.97 -21.80 -4.67
CA LEU A 121 -5.13 -21.27 -3.94
C LEU A 121 -5.19 -21.88 -2.54
N TYR A 122 -5.29 -21.03 -1.51
CA TYR A 122 -5.37 -21.45 -0.10
C TYR A 122 -6.63 -20.91 0.59
N PHE A 123 -7.13 -21.59 1.63
CA PHE A 123 -8.08 -20.98 2.58
C PHE A 123 -7.39 -20.49 3.84
N ILE A 124 -7.91 -19.39 4.38
CA ILE A 124 -7.56 -18.97 5.73
C ILE A 124 -8.34 -19.80 6.76
N LEU A 125 -7.63 -20.55 7.61
CA LEU A 125 -8.26 -21.39 8.64
C LEU A 125 -8.59 -20.59 9.91
N ASN A 126 -7.70 -19.67 10.27
CA ASN A 126 -7.88 -18.83 11.45
C ASN A 126 -7.53 -17.39 11.10
N PHE A 127 -8.55 -16.58 10.84
CA PHE A 127 -8.40 -15.12 10.75
C PHE A 127 -8.44 -14.52 12.17
N SER A 128 -7.52 -14.93 13.05
CA SER A 128 -7.48 -14.43 14.42
C SER A 128 -6.79 -13.05 14.48
N GLY A 129 -7.60 -12.01 14.27
CA GLY A 129 -7.50 -10.78 15.09
C GLY A 129 -6.40 -9.74 14.82
N ASN A 130 -5.51 -9.88 13.83
CA ASN A 130 -4.44 -8.88 13.61
C ASN A 130 -4.37 -8.23 12.23
N PHE A 131 -5.07 -8.77 11.23
CA PHE A 131 -5.09 -8.15 9.91
C PHE A 131 -6.13 -7.04 9.73
N GLY A 132 -7.02 -6.86 10.72
CA GLY A 132 -7.93 -5.71 10.89
C GLY A 132 -8.72 -5.35 9.63
N SER A 133 -10.00 -5.74 9.55
CA SER A 133 -10.95 -5.31 8.49
C SER A 133 -10.28 -5.05 7.13
N LEU A 134 -9.58 -6.06 6.59
CA LEU A 134 -9.00 -5.94 5.26
C LEU A 134 -10.15 -5.81 4.27
N ASN A 135 -10.20 -4.68 3.58
CA ASN A 135 -11.08 -4.52 2.43
C ASN A 135 -10.48 -5.32 1.28
N TYR A 136 -11.18 -6.34 0.80
CA TYR A 136 -10.75 -7.19 -0.31
C TYR A 136 -11.06 -6.54 -1.67
N PRO A 137 -10.32 -6.86 -2.74
CA PRO A 137 -9.04 -7.56 -2.73
C PRO A 137 -7.94 -6.72 -2.07
N ALA A 138 -6.98 -7.38 -1.44
CA ALA A 138 -5.83 -6.74 -0.82
C ALA A 138 -4.56 -7.51 -1.14
N VAL A 139 -3.49 -6.76 -1.41
CA VAL A 139 -2.17 -7.32 -1.72
C VAL A 139 -1.23 -7.02 -0.56
N ILE A 140 -0.44 -8.03 -0.19
CA ILE A 140 0.60 -7.93 0.82
C ILE A 140 1.88 -8.45 0.21
N SER A 141 2.96 -7.69 0.34
CA SER A 141 4.31 -8.16 0.03
C SER A 141 5.07 -8.45 1.32
N THR A 142 5.76 -9.59 1.35
CA THR A 142 6.61 -9.98 2.47
C THR A 142 8.05 -10.21 2.01
N SER A 143 9.00 -9.83 2.87
CA SER A 143 10.42 -10.19 2.70
C SER A 143 10.63 -11.70 2.80
N SER A 144 11.82 -12.17 2.40
CA SER A 144 12.24 -13.57 2.57
C SER A 144 12.26 -14.05 4.03
N LEU A 145 12.27 -13.12 5.00
CA LEU A 145 12.17 -13.40 6.43
C LEU A 145 10.73 -13.36 6.96
N GLY A 146 9.76 -13.10 6.07
CA GLY A 146 8.35 -13.02 6.40
C GLY A 146 7.86 -11.71 7.01
N HIS A 147 8.71 -10.69 7.12
CA HIS A 147 8.24 -9.36 7.50
C HIS A 147 7.37 -8.75 6.39
N VAL A 148 6.26 -8.12 6.76
CA VAL A 148 5.48 -7.28 5.84
C VAL A 148 6.33 -6.08 5.44
N VAL A 149 6.51 -5.92 4.13
CA VAL A 149 7.28 -4.81 3.53
C VAL A 149 6.37 -3.88 2.73
N TRP A 150 5.24 -4.38 2.23
CA TRP A 150 4.20 -3.57 1.61
C TRP A 150 2.82 -4.15 1.86
N ARG A 151 1.81 -3.28 1.95
CA ARG A 151 0.40 -3.66 2.09
C ARG A 151 -0.47 -2.58 1.47
N GLY A 152 -1.42 -2.99 0.64
CA GLY A 152 -2.34 -2.04 0.03
C GLY A 152 -3.46 -2.72 -0.75
N ARG A 153 -4.19 -1.87 -1.47
CA ARG A 153 -5.17 -2.28 -2.47
C ARG A 153 -4.70 -1.76 -3.81
N LEU A 154 -4.90 -2.55 -4.85
CA LEU A 154 -4.67 -2.14 -6.22
C LEU A 154 -6.03 -1.81 -6.82
N CYS A 155 -6.14 -0.65 -7.45
CA CYS A 155 -7.33 -0.22 -8.18
C CYS A 155 -6.91 0.01 -9.62
N THR A 156 -6.72 -1.07 -10.37
CA THR A 156 -6.12 -1.05 -11.70
C THR A 156 -7.16 -1.49 -12.72
N PRO A 157 -7.44 -0.68 -13.77
CA PRO A 157 -8.53 -0.94 -14.70
C PRO A 157 -8.26 -2.10 -15.67
N ASP A 158 -6.99 -2.41 -15.91
CA ASP A 158 -6.54 -3.43 -16.85
C ASP A 158 -5.23 -4.10 -16.39
N GLN A 159 -4.82 -5.12 -17.13
CA GLN A 159 -3.59 -5.88 -16.87
C GLN A 159 -2.34 -4.99 -16.95
N THR A 160 -2.23 -4.11 -17.95
CA THR A 160 -1.04 -3.27 -18.16
C THR A 160 -0.81 -2.35 -16.97
N LYS A 161 -1.88 -1.73 -16.47
CA LYS A 161 -1.83 -0.89 -15.26
C LYS A 161 -1.57 -1.71 -14.00
N TYR A 162 -2.06 -2.95 -13.94
CA TYR A 162 -1.74 -3.87 -12.85
C TYR A 162 -0.25 -4.23 -12.83
N ASP A 163 0.33 -4.58 -13.98
CA ASP A 163 1.74 -4.92 -14.10
C ASP A 163 2.63 -3.75 -13.69
N ALA A 164 2.33 -2.53 -14.18
CA ALA A 164 3.04 -1.32 -13.81
C ALA A 164 2.94 -1.01 -12.30
N ALA A 165 1.78 -1.25 -11.68
CA ALA A 165 1.60 -1.09 -10.24
C ALA A 165 2.40 -2.13 -9.44
N MET A 166 2.43 -3.38 -9.88
CA MET A 166 3.24 -4.43 -9.25
C MET A 166 4.73 -4.14 -9.36
N ASP A 167 5.22 -3.72 -10.52
CA ASP A 167 6.62 -3.33 -10.73
C ASP A 167 7.02 -2.16 -9.83
N HIS A 168 6.13 -1.18 -9.65
CA HIS A 168 6.33 -0.10 -8.70
C HIS A 168 6.43 -0.59 -7.25
N ILE A 169 5.51 -1.45 -6.80
CA ILE A 169 5.56 -2.03 -5.45
C ILE A 169 6.87 -2.78 -5.21
N ILE A 170 7.31 -3.56 -6.19
CA ILE A 170 8.57 -4.31 -6.09
C ILE A 170 9.75 -3.36 -6.02
N ALA A 171 9.77 -2.30 -6.83
CA ALA A 171 10.81 -1.28 -6.80
C ALA A 171 10.86 -0.58 -5.43
N GLU A 172 9.72 -0.19 -4.89
CA GLU A 172 9.59 0.44 -3.57
C GLU A 172 10.14 -0.48 -2.46
N VAL A 173 9.66 -1.74 -2.43
CA VAL A 173 10.09 -2.74 -1.45
C VAL A 173 11.59 -3.05 -1.56
N SER A 174 12.12 -3.05 -2.77
CA SER A 174 13.53 -3.35 -3.04
C SER A 174 14.43 -2.13 -2.95
N GLN A 175 13.88 -0.94 -2.70
CA GLN A 175 14.60 0.33 -2.72
C GLN A 175 15.34 0.58 -4.06
N MET A 176 14.73 0.13 -5.16
CA MET A 176 15.22 0.32 -6.52
C MET A 176 14.35 1.36 -7.24
N PRO A 177 14.86 2.03 -8.28
CA PRO A 177 14.03 2.90 -9.11
C PRO A 177 12.94 2.08 -9.82
N CYS A 178 11.75 2.66 -9.96
CA CYS A 178 10.66 2.05 -10.70
C CYS A 178 11.01 1.97 -12.20
N SER A 179 10.85 0.80 -12.80
CA SER A 179 11.11 0.57 -14.23
C SER A 179 9.90 0.79 -15.13
N ALA A 180 8.71 0.98 -14.55
CA ALA A 180 7.48 1.14 -15.32
C ALA A 180 7.42 2.52 -15.97
N GLU A 181 7.35 2.56 -17.30
CA GLU A 181 7.14 3.80 -18.06
C GLU A 181 5.78 4.40 -17.72
N ASN A 182 5.73 5.71 -17.46
CA ASN A 182 4.50 6.44 -17.10
C ASN A 182 3.74 5.80 -15.92
N CYS A 183 4.47 5.39 -14.88
CA CYS A 183 3.87 4.81 -13.69
C CYS A 183 2.96 5.83 -12.97
N ASP A 184 1.67 5.53 -12.90
CA ASP A 184 0.67 6.38 -12.23
C ASP A 184 1.00 6.55 -10.74
N LEU A 185 1.52 5.49 -10.09
CA LEU A 185 1.90 5.53 -8.67
C LEU A 185 3.12 6.45 -8.44
N CYS A 186 4.15 6.39 -9.29
CA CYS A 186 5.27 7.34 -9.23
C CYS A 186 4.78 8.80 -9.40
N SER A 187 3.87 9.02 -10.35
CA SER A 187 3.32 10.36 -10.61
C SER A 187 2.57 10.91 -9.39
N ILE A 188 1.82 10.04 -8.69
CA ILE A 188 1.13 10.40 -7.44
C ILE A 188 2.15 10.69 -6.34
N ASP A 189 3.17 9.87 -6.18
CA ASP A 189 4.21 10.05 -5.15
C ASP A 189 4.98 11.35 -5.36
N GLU A 190 5.35 11.69 -6.59
CA GLU A 190 5.98 12.96 -6.93
C GLU A 190 5.08 14.14 -6.54
N SER A 191 3.79 14.09 -6.90
CA SER A 191 2.84 15.14 -6.54
C SER A 191 2.67 15.30 -5.03
N HIS A 192 2.71 14.20 -4.27
CA HIS A 192 2.67 14.21 -2.81
C HIS A 192 3.95 14.79 -2.21
N ILE A 193 5.11 14.43 -2.76
CA ILE A 193 6.40 14.98 -2.33
C ILE A 193 6.44 16.48 -2.59
N GLU A 194 6.04 16.94 -3.79
CA GLU A 194 5.95 18.36 -4.12
C GLU A 194 4.99 19.12 -3.19
N ALA A 195 3.82 18.55 -2.90
CA ALA A 195 2.87 19.13 -1.96
C ALA A 195 3.45 19.23 -0.54
N GLN A 196 4.17 18.19 -0.08
CA GLN A 196 4.86 18.20 1.22
C GLN A 196 5.97 19.25 1.26
N LEU A 197 6.80 19.34 0.23
CA LEU A 197 7.88 20.34 0.12
C LEU A 197 7.31 21.76 0.13
N THR A 198 6.22 22.00 -0.62
CA THR A 198 5.52 23.30 -0.65
C THR A 198 4.96 23.66 0.74
N ASN A 199 4.44 22.69 1.49
CA ASN A 199 3.94 22.91 2.84
C ASN A 199 5.08 23.18 3.84
N VAL A 200 6.22 22.50 3.70
CA VAL A 200 7.42 22.78 4.50
C VAL A 200 7.90 24.22 4.24
N ASP A 201 7.96 24.65 2.99
CA ASP A 201 8.38 26.00 2.63
C ASP A 201 7.44 27.07 3.22
N LYS A 202 6.13 26.89 3.09
CA LYS A 202 5.12 27.76 3.74
C LYS A 202 5.29 27.83 5.26
N ASN A 203 5.54 26.69 5.90
CA ASN A 203 5.78 26.65 7.33
C ASN A 203 7.07 27.39 7.70
N LEU A 204 8.16 27.18 6.96
CA LEU A 204 9.43 27.84 7.17
C LEU A 204 9.30 29.36 6.99
N GLN A 205 8.60 29.78 5.94
CA GLN A 205 8.28 31.18 5.65
C GLN A 205 7.47 31.81 6.79
N SER A 206 6.49 31.10 7.35
CA SER A 206 5.69 31.58 8.48
C SER A 206 6.53 31.80 9.74
N ILE A 207 7.47 30.88 10.03
CA ILE A 207 8.40 30.96 11.16
C ILE A 207 9.31 32.17 11.00
N LEU A 208 9.89 32.36 9.81
CA LEU A 208 10.73 33.51 9.48
C LEU A 208 9.95 34.83 9.66
N LEU A 209 8.73 34.92 9.15
CA LEU A 209 7.89 36.11 9.29
C LEU A 209 7.58 36.43 10.76
N GLN A 210 7.33 35.40 11.57
CA GLN A 210 7.08 35.56 13.00
C GLN A 210 8.32 36.06 13.75
N GLN A 211 9.52 35.56 13.38
CA GLN A 211 10.78 36.03 13.95
C GLN A 211 11.06 37.50 13.58
N MET A 212 10.82 37.89 12.33
CA MET A 212 10.97 39.28 11.88
C MET A 212 10.04 40.23 12.65
N LYS A 213 8.74 39.89 12.78
CA LYS A 213 7.78 40.68 13.57
C LYS A 213 8.19 40.79 15.03
N SER A 214 8.70 39.72 15.62
CA SER A 214 9.24 39.72 16.99
C SER A 214 10.42 40.69 17.14
N TYR A 215 11.32 40.71 16.15
CA TYR A 215 12.46 41.62 16.12
C TYR A 215 12.04 43.09 15.97
N GLU A 216 11.12 43.38 15.05
CA GLU A 216 10.55 44.73 14.88
C GLU A 216 9.88 45.25 16.15
N ASN A 217 9.11 44.41 16.83
CA ASN A 217 8.46 44.76 18.10
C ASN A 217 9.49 45.05 19.20
N LYS A 218 10.58 44.28 19.27
CA LYS A 218 11.69 44.57 20.21
C LYS A 218 12.35 45.90 19.89
N ASN A 219 12.62 46.19 18.62
CA ASN A 219 13.22 47.47 18.21
C ASN A 219 12.31 48.66 18.53
N ARG A 220 11.01 48.58 18.24
CA ARG A 220 10.03 49.61 18.62
C ARG A 220 10.01 49.87 20.13
N LYS A 221 10.11 48.80 20.93
CA LYS A 221 10.20 48.93 22.39
C LYS A 221 11.48 49.64 22.84
N VAL A 222 12.62 49.31 22.24
CA VAL A 222 13.91 49.98 22.51
C VAL A 222 13.88 51.45 22.10
N GLU A 223 13.34 51.77 20.93
CA GLU A 223 13.17 53.15 20.47
C GLU A 223 12.27 53.96 21.40
N SER A 224 11.15 53.38 21.83
CA SER A 224 10.24 54.01 22.81
C SER A 224 10.96 54.30 24.13
N LEU A 225 11.71 53.33 24.68
CA LEU A 225 12.51 53.53 25.88
C LEU A 225 13.57 54.62 25.71
N ASN A 226 14.24 54.69 24.55
CA ASN A 226 15.23 55.71 24.25
C ASN A 226 14.60 57.10 24.13
N ARG A 227 13.40 57.22 23.54
CA ARG A 227 12.64 58.49 23.53
C ARG A 227 12.31 58.94 24.94
N THR A 228 11.78 58.05 25.78
CA THR A 228 11.48 58.35 27.19
C THR A 228 12.72 58.80 27.96
N ARG A 229 13.87 58.13 27.78
CA ARG A 229 15.14 58.54 28.39
C ARG A 229 15.58 59.94 27.97
N ARG A 230 15.46 60.28 26.68
CA ARG A 230 15.79 61.63 26.18
C ARG A 230 14.89 62.70 26.79
N THR A 231 13.58 62.46 26.87
CA THR A 231 12.63 63.40 27.50
C THR A 231 12.93 63.63 28.97
N VAL A 232 13.23 62.57 29.73
CA VAL A 232 13.62 62.68 31.14
C VAL A 232 14.93 63.46 31.31
N SER A 233 15.93 63.19 30.47
CA SER A 233 17.21 63.93 30.49
C SER A 233 17.04 65.42 30.21
N MET A 234 16.17 65.80 29.26
CA MET A 234 15.90 67.21 28.97
C MET A 234 15.19 67.90 30.13
N ASN A 235 14.20 67.25 30.74
CA ASN A 235 13.50 67.80 31.92
C ASN A 235 14.43 68.00 33.12
N GLN A 236 15.38 67.08 33.34
CA GLN A 236 16.39 67.23 34.41
C GLN A 236 17.36 68.39 34.18
N GLN A 237 17.69 68.70 32.92
CA GLN A 237 18.49 69.88 32.59
C GLN A 237 17.72 71.19 32.81
N SER A 238 16.44 71.25 32.44
CA SER A 238 15.60 72.44 32.64
C SER A 238 15.38 72.78 34.12
N ILE A 239 15.25 71.77 34.99
CA ILE A 239 15.11 71.99 36.44
C ILE A 239 16.36 72.67 37.01
N ARG A 240 17.56 72.28 36.58
CA ARG A 240 18.83 72.86 37.08
C ARG A 240 19.07 74.31 36.66
N ILE A 241 18.40 74.81 35.63
CA ILE A 241 18.57 76.19 35.14
C ILE A 241 17.75 77.18 35.97
N ASN A 242 16.69 76.73 36.63
CA ASN A 242 15.80 77.59 37.43
C ASN A 242 16.21 77.73 38.90
N ASP A 243 17.25 77.01 39.35
CA ASP A 243 17.78 77.05 40.72
C ASP A 243 19.02 77.96 40.88
N ASN A 244 19.36 78.76 39.86
CA ASN A 244 20.39 79.81 39.88
C ASN A 244 19.76 81.18 39.64
#